data_AF-A0A6B0WV74-F1
#
_entry.id   AF-A0A6B0WV74-F1
#
_cell.length_a   1.000
_cell.length_b   1.000
_cell.length_c   1.000
_cell.angle_alpha   90.00
_cell.angle_beta   90.00
_cell.angle_gamma   90.00
#
_symmetry.space_group_name_H-M   'P 1'
#
loop_
_entity.id
_entity.type
_entity.pdbx_description
1 polymer ?
#
loop_
_entity_poly.entity_id
_entity_poly.type
_entity_poly.pdbx_seq_one_letter_code
_entity_poly.pdbx_strand_id
1 'polypeptide(L)'
;MAHPKPNLLYIHSDQHDPYVTGCYGDKIVQTPNLDSLAANGVVFENCYCPSPICVPSRMSMLSGRYPFENEVWTNGHILNSSIPTFAHAMGAGGYDPVLVGRMHSNGPDQLHGYAQRLVGDHGPNHPGGGGVNHGMLSGTAGPARVSLAKSGIGQSAYQVHDEDVTAATVAYLDRLGVKKRAGQPSEPFSLTVGFMLPHQPFVARRADYDRYDGRVPPPTVSIPFSDDLHPHIKSWRERCGITTVTEAEIHRARTAYWALVDRMDYMIGQILTTLRQNDLIDNTLIIYMSDHGEQAGEHGLWWKQTFYEHSAKVPAILSWPGHLPEGKHFDNVISSIDLNATMIDALQCPELPHSRGRSLLPLMRGENTSWDNLAFSEFCQDRAGGGGPFSAEGVYQRMIRQDEWKFNYYHNQPCQLFNLKEDPNELHDRANDLACQSLIKNFTTRILDGWDPDAIASQIAARNRDSRILTAWARHTKPADTIRWDLRPEMDYLE
;
A
#
# COMPACT_ATOMS: atom_id res chain seq x y z
N MET A 1 -26.60 -29.62 -3.00
CA MET A 1 -26.12 -28.87 -4.18
C MET A 1 -24.75 -28.33 -3.84
N ALA A 2 -23.78 -28.35 -4.76
CA ALA A 2 -22.49 -27.71 -4.50
C ALA A 2 -22.73 -26.20 -4.27
N HIS A 3 -22.10 -25.63 -3.24
CA HIS A 3 -22.13 -24.18 -3.04
C HIS A 3 -21.48 -23.50 -4.26
N PRO A 4 -22.02 -22.36 -4.75
CA PRO A 4 -21.37 -21.62 -5.83
C PRO A 4 -19.96 -21.22 -5.42
N LYS A 5 -19.02 -21.24 -6.37
CA LYS A 5 -17.67 -20.71 -6.12
C LYS A 5 -17.78 -19.23 -5.74
N PRO A 6 -17.06 -18.75 -4.72
CA PRO A 6 -17.13 -17.36 -4.29
C PRO A 6 -16.51 -16.43 -5.33
N ASN A 7 -16.96 -15.19 -5.36
CA ASN A 7 -16.29 -14.12 -6.09
C ASN A 7 -15.28 -13.40 -5.18
N LEU A 8 -14.31 -12.73 -5.79
CA LEU A 8 -13.39 -11.82 -5.11
C LEU A 8 -13.48 -10.41 -5.68
N LEU A 9 -13.65 -9.44 -4.77
CA LEU A 9 -13.38 -8.03 -5.02
C LEU A 9 -12.29 -7.57 -4.06
N TYR A 10 -11.06 -7.49 -4.57
CA TYR A 10 -9.92 -6.97 -3.85
C TYR A 10 -9.69 -5.51 -4.24
N ILE A 11 -9.87 -4.58 -3.31
CA ILE A 11 -9.64 -3.16 -3.50
C ILE A 11 -8.41 -2.76 -2.72
N HIS A 12 -7.48 -2.06 -3.35
CA HIS A 12 -6.36 -1.45 -2.64
C HIS A 12 -6.13 0.01 -3.04
N SER A 13 -5.75 0.82 -2.06
CA SER A 13 -5.32 2.21 -2.25
C SER A 13 -3.79 2.32 -2.39
N ASP A 14 -3.30 3.54 -2.61
CA ASP A 14 -1.89 3.89 -2.45
C ASP A 14 -1.74 4.90 -1.31
N GLN A 15 -0.89 4.61 -0.32
CA GLN A 15 -0.50 5.57 0.72
C GLN A 15 -1.65 6.01 1.67
N HIS A 16 -2.48 5.09 2.14
CA HIS A 16 -3.56 5.37 3.09
C HIS A 16 -3.18 5.03 4.55
N ASP A 17 -3.10 6.06 5.39
CA ASP A 17 -2.96 5.94 6.83
C ASP A 17 -4.29 5.45 7.46
N PRO A 18 -4.32 4.33 8.19
CA PRO A 18 -5.54 3.86 8.84
C PRO A 18 -6.12 4.90 9.81
N TYR A 19 -5.31 5.77 10.42
CA TYR A 19 -5.80 6.79 11.35
C TYR A 19 -6.53 7.95 10.66
N VAL A 20 -6.63 7.94 9.33
CA VAL A 20 -7.48 8.83 8.52
C VAL A 20 -8.63 8.02 7.93
N THR A 21 -9.33 7.25 8.76
CA THR A 21 -10.52 6.47 8.35
C THR A 21 -11.51 6.39 9.52
N GLY A 22 -12.80 6.53 9.24
CA GLY A 22 -13.89 6.55 10.23
C GLY A 22 -13.91 5.31 11.13
N CYS A 23 -13.89 4.11 10.53
CA CYS A 23 -13.89 2.85 11.27
C CYS A 23 -12.61 2.58 12.09
N TYR A 24 -11.56 3.38 11.90
CA TYR A 24 -10.33 3.36 12.70
C TYR A 24 -10.27 4.52 13.72
N GLY A 25 -11.32 5.35 13.79
CA GLY A 25 -11.51 6.33 14.86
C GLY A 25 -11.40 7.79 14.44
N ASP A 26 -11.11 8.10 13.18
CA ASP A 26 -11.14 9.49 12.70
C ASP A 26 -12.59 10.01 12.64
N LYS A 27 -12.86 11.10 13.36
CA LYS A 27 -14.20 11.70 13.44
C LYS A 27 -14.45 12.80 12.40
N ILE A 28 -13.42 13.14 11.62
CA ILE A 28 -13.43 14.26 10.69
C ILE A 28 -13.61 13.76 9.27
N VAL A 29 -12.74 12.85 8.84
CA VAL A 29 -12.83 12.24 7.51
C VAL A 29 -14.18 11.54 7.33
N GLN A 30 -14.78 11.70 6.16
CA GLN A 30 -16.02 11.04 5.80
C GLN A 30 -15.69 9.82 4.94
N THR A 31 -15.68 8.64 5.56
CA THR A 31 -15.49 7.35 4.88
C THR A 31 -16.69 6.41 5.05
N PRO A 32 -17.93 6.85 4.79
CA PRO A 32 -19.13 6.07 5.11
C PRO A 32 -19.20 4.72 4.39
N ASN A 33 -18.54 4.55 3.23
CA ASN A 33 -18.56 3.30 2.50
C ASN A 33 -17.59 2.28 3.10
N LEU A 34 -16.38 2.69 3.49
CA LEU A 34 -15.47 1.86 4.27
C LEU A 34 -16.02 1.56 5.66
N ASP A 35 -16.68 2.52 6.30
CA ASP A 35 -17.34 2.33 7.60
C ASP A 35 -18.48 1.32 7.49
N SER A 36 -19.26 1.40 6.41
CA SER A 36 -20.29 0.39 6.09
C SER A 36 -19.68 -0.98 5.82
N LEU A 37 -18.55 -1.06 5.12
CA LEU A 37 -17.86 -2.32 4.86
C LEU A 37 -17.36 -2.95 6.17
N ALA A 38 -16.78 -2.16 7.07
CA ALA A 38 -16.36 -2.58 8.40
C ALA A 38 -17.54 -3.07 9.26
N ALA A 39 -18.65 -2.32 9.27
CA ALA A 39 -19.85 -2.69 10.02
C ALA A 39 -20.48 -4.01 9.54
N ASN A 40 -20.37 -4.33 8.25
CA ASN A 40 -20.87 -5.58 7.66
C ASN A 40 -19.78 -6.67 7.55
N GLY A 41 -18.65 -6.50 8.23
CA GLY A 41 -17.52 -7.40 8.11
C GLY A 41 -16.60 -7.35 9.32
N VAL A 42 -15.31 -7.48 9.06
CA VAL A 42 -14.26 -7.45 10.07
C VAL A 42 -13.21 -6.41 9.77
N VAL A 43 -12.60 -5.89 10.84
CA VAL A 43 -11.49 -4.95 10.80
C VAL A 43 -10.30 -5.56 11.51
N PHE A 44 -9.14 -5.56 10.87
CA PHE A 44 -7.88 -5.84 11.54
C PHE A 44 -7.23 -4.52 11.96
N GLU A 45 -7.06 -4.35 13.27
CA GLU A 45 -6.55 -3.12 13.85
C GLU A 45 -5.04 -3.00 13.69
N ASN A 46 -4.30 -4.09 13.48
CA ASN A 46 -2.84 -4.14 13.47
C ASN A 46 -2.28 -4.85 12.23
N CYS A 47 -2.65 -4.36 11.04
CA CYS A 47 -2.11 -4.84 9.76
C CYS A 47 -0.89 -4.00 9.32
N TYR A 48 0.22 -4.67 9.01
CA TYR A 48 1.47 -4.03 8.60
C TYR A 48 1.87 -4.42 7.18
N CYS A 49 2.31 -3.42 6.41
CA CYS A 49 2.85 -3.64 5.09
C CYS A 49 4.25 -4.32 5.15
N PRO A 50 4.58 -5.20 4.20
CA PRO A 50 5.89 -5.85 4.13
C PRO A 50 7.01 -4.90 3.69
N SER A 51 6.66 -3.70 3.20
CA SER A 51 7.59 -2.62 2.95
C SER A 51 6.87 -1.28 2.95
N PRO A 52 7.38 -0.23 3.62
CA PRO A 52 6.75 1.09 3.65
C PRO A 52 7.04 1.88 2.35
N ILE A 53 6.89 1.24 1.19
CA ILE A 53 7.03 1.82 -0.15
C ILE A 53 6.33 0.96 -1.23
N CYS A 54 5.82 1.63 -2.27
CA CYS A 54 4.85 1.07 -3.24
C CYS A 54 5.21 -0.29 -3.85
N VAL A 55 6.23 -0.38 -4.72
CA VAL A 55 6.50 -1.58 -5.53
C VAL A 55 6.91 -2.77 -4.65
N PRO A 56 7.86 -2.64 -3.71
CA PRO A 56 8.19 -3.73 -2.79
C PRO A 56 6.98 -4.26 -2.02
N SER A 57 6.11 -3.37 -1.53
CA SER A 57 4.90 -3.78 -0.82
C SER A 57 3.93 -4.55 -1.72
N ARG A 58 3.62 -3.99 -2.89
CA ARG A 58 2.68 -4.56 -3.87
C ARG A 58 3.17 -5.88 -4.43
N MET A 59 4.46 -6.01 -4.75
CA MET A 59 5.03 -7.27 -5.24
C MET A 59 5.07 -8.34 -4.15
N SER A 60 5.23 -7.94 -2.88
CA SER A 60 5.12 -8.86 -1.75
C SER A 60 3.68 -9.34 -1.56
N MET A 61 2.70 -8.44 -1.66
CA MET A 61 1.28 -8.77 -1.68
C MET A 61 0.90 -9.69 -2.83
N LEU A 62 1.50 -9.48 -4.01
CA LEU A 62 1.19 -10.25 -5.20
C LEU A 62 1.79 -11.68 -5.14
N SER A 63 3.03 -11.81 -4.65
CA SER A 63 3.79 -13.06 -4.62
C SER A 63 3.64 -13.88 -3.34
N GLY A 64 3.17 -13.28 -2.25
CA GLY A 64 3.16 -13.91 -0.94
C GLY A 64 4.53 -13.89 -0.22
N ARG A 65 5.55 -13.24 -0.78
CA ARG A 65 6.94 -13.30 -0.32
C ARG A 65 7.46 -11.94 0.12
N TYR A 66 8.35 -11.89 1.10
CA TYR A 66 8.97 -10.62 1.51
C TYR A 66 9.93 -10.07 0.44
N PRO A 67 10.30 -8.76 0.48
CA PRO A 67 11.17 -8.15 -0.51
C PRO A 67 12.52 -8.86 -0.71
N PHE A 68 13.17 -9.35 0.35
CA PHE A 68 14.40 -10.14 0.21
C PHE A 68 14.23 -11.50 -0.49
N GLU A 69 13.02 -12.06 -0.52
CA GLU A 69 12.74 -13.38 -1.12
C GLU A 69 12.26 -13.28 -2.57
N ASN A 70 11.52 -12.21 -2.90
CA ASN A 70 11.15 -11.89 -4.29
C ASN A 70 12.17 -10.98 -5.00
N GLU A 71 13.13 -10.49 -4.24
CA GLU A 71 14.22 -9.61 -4.66
C GLU A 71 13.79 -8.24 -5.23
N VAL A 72 12.60 -7.77 -4.84
CA VAL A 72 12.03 -6.47 -5.20
C VAL A 72 12.18 -5.49 -4.04
N TRP A 73 13.39 -4.95 -3.87
CA TRP A 73 13.72 -4.03 -2.76
C TRP A 73 13.35 -2.55 -2.95
N THR A 74 13.18 -2.07 -4.19
CA THR A 74 12.98 -0.65 -4.49
C THR A 74 11.90 -0.43 -5.55
N ASN A 75 11.39 0.80 -5.71
CA ASN A 75 10.46 1.12 -6.81
C ASN A 75 11.11 1.05 -8.21
N GLY A 76 12.41 0.79 -8.31
CA GLY A 76 13.08 0.56 -9.60
C GLY A 76 13.20 -0.91 -9.99
N HIS A 77 12.87 -1.85 -9.09
CA HIS A 77 12.99 -3.28 -9.36
C HIS A 77 11.75 -3.84 -10.08
N ILE A 78 12.00 -4.91 -10.83
CA ILE A 78 11.01 -5.63 -11.63
C ILE A 78 10.81 -7.00 -10.95
N LEU A 79 9.56 -7.37 -10.69
CA LEU A 79 9.25 -8.72 -10.22
C LEU A 79 9.56 -9.72 -11.35
N ASN A 80 10.31 -10.76 -11.02
CA ASN A 80 10.63 -11.81 -11.98
C ASN A 80 9.36 -12.60 -12.34
N SER A 81 9.00 -12.66 -13.63
CA SER A 81 7.82 -13.38 -14.14
C SER A 81 7.81 -14.88 -13.83
N SER A 82 8.95 -15.46 -13.44
CA SER A 82 9.03 -16.85 -12.97
C SER A 82 8.56 -17.04 -11.52
N ILE A 83 8.24 -15.96 -10.79
CA ILE A 83 7.69 -16.02 -9.43
C ILE A 83 6.15 -16.08 -9.54
N PRO A 84 5.50 -17.17 -9.08
CA PRO A 84 4.05 -17.26 -9.06
C PRO A 84 3.42 -16.19 -8.17
N THR A 85 2.20 -15.80 -8.53
CA THR A 85 1.43 -14.74 -7.85
C THR A 85 0.02 -15.23 -7.55
N PHE A 86 -0.71 -14.56 -6.66
CA PHE A 86 -2.09 -14.97 -6.37
C PHE A 86 -2.96 -14.98 -7.63
N ALA A 87 -2.70 -14.09 -8.60
CA ALA A 87 -3.43 -14.10 -9.86
C ALA A 87 -3.23 -15.43 -10.62
N HIS A 88 -1.99 -15.95 -10.68
CA HIS A 88 -1.75 -17.29 -11.23
C HIS A 88 -2.49 -18.39 -10.45
N ALA A 89 -2.50 -18.31 -9.11
CA ALA A 89 -3.23 -19.26 -8.28
C ALA A 89 -4.75 -19.21 -8.54
N MET A 90 -5.32 -18.02 -8.73
CA MET A 90 -6.73 -17.86 -9.09
C MET A 90 -7.03 -18.40 -10.49
N GLY A 91 -6.16 -18.16 -11.46
CA GLY A 91 -6.25 -18.80 -12.78
C GLY A 91 -6.26 -20.32 -12.68
N ALA A 92 -5.36 -20.91 -11.88
CA ALA A 92 -5.32 -22.35 -11.62
C ALA A 92 -6.57 -22.86 -10.88
N GLY A 93 -7.20 -22.02 -10.04
CA GLY A 93 -8.49 -22.29 -9.38
C GLY A 93 -9.72 -22.17 -10.29
N GLY A 94 -9.53 -21.79 -11.56
CA GLY A 94 -10.58 -21.66 -12.57
C GLY A 94 -11.28 -20.30 -12.60
N TYR A 95 -10.60 -19.25 -12.14
CA TYR A 95 -11.04 -17.86 -12.31
C TYR A 95 -10.39 -17.22 -13.53
N ASP A 96 -11.00 -16.14 -14.03
CA ASP A 96 -10.39 -15.20 -14.98
C ASP A 96 -9.98 -13.93 -14.20
N PRO A 97 -8.77 -13.88 -13.60
CA PRO A 97 -8.37 -12.78 -12.72
C PRO A 97 -8.15 -11.48 -13.52
N VAL A 98 -8.85 -10.42 -13.13
CA VAL A 98 -8.83 -9.11 -13.79
C VAL A 98 -8.24 -8.05 -12.86
N LEU A 99 -7.36 -7.21 -13.40
CA LEU A 99 -6.84 -6.01 -12.75
C LEU A 99 -7.46 -4.75 -13.38
N VAL A 100 -7.88 -3.80 -12.55
CA VAL A 100 -8.31 -2.47 -12.97
C VAL A 100 -7.52 -1.43 -12.20
N GLY A 101 -6.65 -0.70 -12.91
CA GLY A 101 -5.88 0.39 -12.32
C GLY A 101 -4.50 -0.02 -11.82
N ARG A 102 -4.12 0.56 -10.68
CA ARG A 102 -2.74 0.56 -10.19
C ARG A 102 -2.31 -0.77 -9.61
N MET A 103 -1.14 -1.24 -10.02
CA MET A 103 -0.40 -2.32 -9.34
C MET A 103 1.09 -1.98 -9.19
N HIS A 104 1.55 -0.94 -9.90
CA HIS A 104 2.94 -0.51 -9.94
C HIS A 104 3.89 -1.63 -10.41
N SER A 105 3.41 -2.51 -11.30
CA SER A 105 4.25 -3.51 -11.97
C SER A 105 5.27 -2.79 -12.86
N ASN A 106 6.55 -3.00 -12.61
CA ASN A 106 7.61 -2.48 -13.46
C ASN A 106 8.01 -3.52 -14.51
N GLY A 107 8.42 -3.06 -15.69
CA GLY A 107 8.94 -3.94 -16.73
C GLY A 107 7.86 -4.58 -17.61
N PRO A 108 8.27 -5.38 -18.61
CA PRO A 108 7.40 -5.77 -19.72
C PRO A 108 6.22 -6.66 -19.31
N ASP A 109 6.36 -7.42 -18.23
CA ASP A 109 5.26 -8.21 -17.69
C ASP A 109 4.38 -7.36 -16.78
N GLN A 110 3.38 -6.73 -17.39
CA GLN A 110 2.40 -5.91 -16.68
C GLN A 110 1.22 -6.71 -16.11
N LEU A 111 1.18 -8.02 -16.37
CA LEU A 111 0.06 -8.88 -16.01
C LEU A 111 0.39 -9.77 -14.82
N HIS A 112 1.61 -10.30 -14.72
CA HIS A 112 2.05 -11.13 -13.58
C HIS A 112 0.97 -12.14 -13.14
N GLY A 113 0.30 -12.78 -14.10
CA GLY A 113 -0.75 -13.78 -13.86
C GLY A 113 -2.20 -13.29 -14.00
N TYR A 114 -2.46 -11.98 -14.03
CA TYR A 114 -3.78 -11.47 -14.42
C TYR A 114 -4.06 -11.80 -15.89
N ALA A 115 -5.28 -12.22 -16.19
CA ALA A 115 -5.69 -12.49 -17.55
C ALA A 115 -5.96 -11.21 -18.34
N GLN A 116 -6.43 -10.16 -17.64
CA GLN A 116 -6.75 -8.86 -18.25
C GLN A 116 -6.34 -7.72 -17.32
N ARG A 117 -5.95 -6.60 -17.93
CA ARG A 117 -5.77 -5.32 -17.26
C ARG A 117 -6.59 -4.25 -17.99
N LEU A 118 -7.66 -3.77 -17.37
CA LEU A 118 -8.64 -2.89 -18.04
C LEU A 118 -8.22 -1.42 -18.02
N VAL A 119 -7.59 -0.99 -16.94
CA VAL A 119 -6.99 0.34 -16.80
C VAL A 119 -5.53 0.16 -16.37
N GLY A 120 -4.66 0.88 -17.05
CA GLY A 120 -3.21 0.84 -16.91
C GLY A 120 -2.64 1.41 -15.63
N ASP A 121 -1.32 1.36 -15.50
CA ASP A 121 -0.59 2.27 -14.61
C ASP A 121 -0.14 3.50 -15.39
N HIS A 122 0.32 4.53 -14.70
CA HIS A 122 0.85 5.72 -15.37
C HIS A 122 2.34 5.59 -15.75
N GLY A 123 3.08 4.66 -15.12
CA GLY A 123 4.48 4.40 -15.44
C GLY A 123 4.67 3.72 -16.82
N PRO A 124 5.87 3.82 -17.43
CA PRO A 124 6.16 3.10 -18.67
C PRO A 124 6.21 1.58 -18.44
N ASN A 125 5.70 0.80 -19.40
CA ASN A 125 5.71 -0.67 -19.32
C ASN A 125 7.09 -1.31 -19.53
N HIS A 126 8.16 -0.54 -19.75
CA HIS A 126 9.48 -1.10 -20.03
C HIS A 126 10.62 -0.20 -19.56
N PRO A 127 11.80 -0.77 -19.24
CA PRO A 127 12.99 0.01 -18.98
C PRO A 127 13.29 0.98 -20.12
N GLY A 128 13.75 2.18 -19.80
CA GLY A 128 14.04 3.21 -20.80
C GLY A 128 12.83 3.93 -21.38
N GLY A 129 11.59 3.54 -21.03
CA GLY A 129 10.40 4.29 -21.38
C GLY A 129 10.40 5.71 -20.79
N GLY A 130 9.75 6.64 -21.47
CA GLY A 130 9.67 8.02 -21.02
C GLY A 130 8.83 8.13 -19.74
N GLY A 131 9.30 8.92 -18.78
CA GLY A 131 8.53 9.24 -17.56
C GLY A 131 7.22 9.95 -17.88
N VAL A 132 6.34 10.06 -16.89
CA VAL A 132 5.11 10.87 -16.98
C VAL A 132 5.42 12.35 -16.82
N ASN A 133 4.74 13.18 -17.59
CA ASN A 133 4.78 14.63 -17.44
C ASN A 133 3.59 15.08 -16.61
N HIS A 134 3.86 15.43 -15.35
CA HIS A 134 2.86 15.92 -14.40
C HIS A 134 2.59 17.42 -14.52
N GLY A 135 3.00 18.05 -15.62
CA GLY A 135 2.83 19.49 -15.84
C GLY A 135 3.37 20.30 -14.66
N MET A 136 2.50 21.16 -14.10
CA MET A 136 2.87 22.00 -12.96
C MET A 136 3.06 21.24 -11.65
N LEU A 137 2.55 20.02 -11.52
CA LEU A 137 2.78 19.13 -10.37
C LEU A 137 4.02 18.25 -10.54
N SER A 138 4.85 18.49 -11.56
CA SER A 138 6.14 17.79 -11.70
C SER A 138 6.99 17.89 -10.43
N GLY A 139 7.50 16.72 -10.00
CA GLY A 139 8.33 16.55 -8.81
C GLY A 139 7.57 16.19 -7.53
N THR A 140 6.24 16.22 -7.51
CA THR A 140 5.46 16.00 -6.27
C THR A 140 5.09 14.54 -6.00
N ALA A 141 5.40 13.61 -6.91
CA ALA A 141 5.12 12.18 -6.72
C ALA A 141 6.11 11.50 -5.75
N GLY A 142 7.32 12.05 -5.60
CA GLY A 142 8.36 11.53 -4.70
C GLY A 142 8.43 12.26 -3.36
N PRO A 143 9.19 11.74 -2.38
CA PRO A 143 9.33 12.38 -1.08
C PRO A 143 10.30 13.56 -1.16
N ALA A 144 9.75 14.74 -1.43
CA ALA A 144 10.46 16.01 -1.41
C ALA A 144 9.49 17.13 -1.04
N ARG A 145 9.97 18.16 -0.33
CA ARG A 145 9.16 19.30 0.12
C ARG A 145 8.36 19.99 -1.00
N VAL A 146 8.75 19.86 -2.27
CA VAL A 146 7.97 20.37 -3.40
C VAL A 146 6.52 19.85 -3.41
N SER A 147 6.27 18.62 -2.95
CA SER A 147 4.91 18.06 -2.79
C SER A 147 4.06 18.82 -1.77
N LEU A 148 4.69 19.37 -0.73
CA LEU A 148 4.05 20.18 0.30
C LEU A 148 3.89 21.64 -0.16
N ALA A 149 4.93 22.19 -0.80
CA ALA A 149 4.91 23.54 -1.32
C ALA A 149 3.79 23.72 -2.38
N LYS A 150 3.62 22.70 -3.23
CA LYS A 150 2.58 22.61 -4.27
C LYS A 150 1.29 21.92 -3.79
N SER A 151 1.04 21.86 -2.48
CA SER A 151 -0.22 21.35 -1.94
C SER A 151 -1.31 22.40 -1.90
N GLY A 152 -2.57 21.96 -1.90
CA GLY A 152 -3.73 22.83 -1.77
C GLY A 152 -4.85 22.44 -2.73
N ILE A 153 -5.48 23.44 -3.33
CA ILE A 153 -6.60 23.22 -4.22
C ILE A 153 -6.15 23.12 -5.68
N GLY A 154 -6.74 22.16 -6.37
CA GLY A 154 -6.57 21.97 -7.81
C GLY A 154 -7.02 20.58 -8.22
N GLN A 155 -6.34 19.97 -9.18
CA GLN A 155 -6.56 18.59 -9.56
C GLN A 155 -5.24 17.91 -9.84
N SER A 156 -5.16 16.64 -9.47
CA SER A 156 -4.10 15.74 -9.92
C SER A 156 -4.67 14.73 -10.91
N ALA A 157 -3.84 14.28 -11.84
CA ALA A 157 -4.16 13.20 -12.76
C ALA A 157 -4.54 11.90 -12.03
N TYR A 158 -4.12 11.74 -10.77
CA TYR A 158 -4.48 10.60 -9.94
C TYR A 158 -5.97 10.56 -9.59
N GLN A 159 -6.61 11.72 -9.40
CA GLN A 159 -8.08 11.78 -9.24
C GLN A 159 -8.80 11.35 -10.53
N VAL A 160 -8.27 11.75 -11.69
CA VAL A 160 -8.86 11.39 -13.00
C VAL A 160 -8.65 9.91 -13.32
N HIS A 161 -7.45 9.37 -13.05
CA HIS A 161 -7.16 7.96 -13.19
C HIS A 161 -8.12 7.11 -12.37
N ASP A 162 -8.37 7.49 -11.13
CA ASP A 162 -9.22 6.73 -10.23
C ASP A 162 -10.71 6.80 -10.62
N GLU A 163 -11.13 7.88 -11.28
CA GLU A 163 -12.45 7.98 -11.94
C GLU A 163 -12.57 6.97 -13.10
N ASP A 164 -11.53 6.83 -13.93
CA ASP A 164 -11.49 5.84 -15.01
C ASP A 164 -11.47 4.40 -14.46
N VAL A 165 -10.71 4.14 -13.39
CA VAL A 165 -10.68 2.85 -12.69
C VAL A 165 -12.07 2.50 -12.15
N THR A 166 -12.74 3.47 -11.53
CA THR A 166 -14.09 3.30 -10.99
C THR A 166 -15.10 3.01 -12.10
N ALA A 167 -15.07 3.80 -13.18
CA ALA A 167 -15.97 3.61 -14.32
C ALA A 167 -15.76 2.24 -15.00
N ALA A 168 -14.51 1.82 -15.23
CA ALA A 168 -14.19 0.52 -15.80
C ALA A 168 -14.63 -0.64 -14.90
N THR A 169 -14.48 -0.49 -13.58
CA THR A 169 -14.92 -1.48 -12.59
C THR A 169 -16.44 -1.61 -12.57
N VAL A 170 -17.16 -0.49 -12.52
CA VAL A 170 -18.63 -0.47 -12.57
C VAL A 170 -19.13 -1.13 -13.87
N ALA A 171 -18.56 -0.77 -15.02
CA ALA A 171 -18.92 -1.36 -16.29
C ALA A 171 -18.64 -2.88 -16.35
N TYR A 172 -17.57 -3.36 -15.72
CA TYR A 172 -17.28 -4.79 -15.62
C TYR A 172 -18.37 -5.52 -14.79
N LEU A 173 -18.70 -5.00 -13.60
CA LEU A 173 -19.72 -5.58 -12.72
C LEU A 173 -21.12 -5.56 -13.36
N ASP A 174 -21.47 -4.48 -14.06
CA ASP A 174 -22.75 -4.38 -14.78
C ASP A 174 -22.86 -5.43 -15.89
N ARG A 175 -21.78 -5.72 -16.62
CA ARG A 175 -21.77 -6.80 -17.63
C ARG A 175 -22.06 -8.15 -16.99
N LEU A 176 -21.47 -8.44 -15.82
CA LEU A 176 -21.77 -9.67 -15.08
C LEU A 176 -23.23 -9.72 -14.65
N GLY A 177 -23.76 -8.61 -14.14
CA GLY A 177 -25.18 -8.51 -13.77
C GLY A 177 -26.13 -8.68 -14.96
N VAL A 178 -25.80 -8.14 -16.13
CA VAL A 178 -26.57 -8.37 -17.37
C VAL A 178 -26.59 -9.85 -17.74
N LYS A 179 -25.43 -10.54 -17.71
CA LYS A 179 -25.36 -11.99 -17.95
C LYS A 179 -26.24 -12.76 -16.96
N LYS A 180 -26.17 -12.43 -15.68
CA LYS A 180 -26.98 -13.03 -14.61
C LYS A 180 -28.49 -12.85 -14.87
N ARG A 181 -28.94 -11.62 -15.16
CA ARG A 181 -30.35 -11.32 -15.47
C ARG A 181 -30.84 -12.00 -16.74
N ALA A 182 -29.97 -12.22 -17.72
CA ALA A 182 -30.26 -12.98 -18.93
C ALA A 182 -30.36 -14.50 -18.71
N GLY A 183 -30.18 -14.98 -17.47
CA GLY A 183 -30.23 -16.41 -17.13
C GLY A 183 -29.01 -17.19 -17.61
N GLN A 184 -27.91 -16.52 -17.95
CA GLN A 184 -26.66 -17.20 -18.27
C GLN A 184 -26.06 -17.81 -16.99
N PRO A 185 -25.33 -18.94 -17.11
CA PRO A 185 -24.61 -19.50 -15.97
C PRO A 185 -23.74 -18.45 -15.28
N SER A 186 -23.85 -18.36 -13.95
CA SER A 186 -23.01 -17.45 -13.17
C SER A 186 -21.58 -17.99 -13.13
N GLU A 187 -20.66 -17.29 -13.77
CA GLU A 187 -19.22 -17.55 -13.67
C GLU A 187 -18.67 -16.78 -12.47
N PRO A 188 -17.81 -17.40 -11.63
CA PRO A 188 -17.18 -16.68 -10.53
C PRO A 188 -16.15 -15.69 -11.09
N PHE A 189 -16.00 -14.53 -10.44
CA PHE A 189 -15.01 -13.53 -10.84
C PHE A 189 -13.95 -13.31 -9.77
N SER A 190 -12.75 -12.92 -10.23
CA SER A 190 -11.70 -12.37 -9.37
C SER A 190 -11.30 -11.01 -9.92
N LEU A 191 -11.59 -9.96 -9.17
CA LEU A 191 -11.37 -8.58 -9.57
C LEU A 191 -10.49 -7.86 -8.56
N THR A 192 -9.35 -7.35 -9.03
CA THR A 192 -8.47 -6.45 -8.28
C THR A 192 -8.63 -5.02 -8.78
N VAL A 193 -8.90 -4.08 -7.88
CA VAL A 193 -9.12 -2.66 -8.15
C VAL A 193 -8.06 -1.85 -7.42
N GLY A 194 -7.20 -1.17 -8.18
CA GLY A 194 -6.10 -0.39 -7.63
C GLY A 194 -6.27 1.11 -7.82
N PHE A 195 -6.47 1.81 -6.72
CA PHE A 195 -6.54 3.27 -6.67
C PHE A 195 -5.14 3.90 -6.50
N MET A 196 -5.00 5.11 -7.03
CA MET A 196 -3.87 6.01 -6.79
C MET A 196 -4.08 6.84 -5.52
N LEU A 197 -5.31 7.22 -5.20
CA LEU A 197 -5.59 8.00 -4.00
C LEU A 197 -5.39 7.16 -2.72
N PRO A 198 -5.05 7.80 -1.59
CA PRO A 198 -4.77 9.23 -1.39
C PRO A 198 -3.29 9.63 -1.60
N HIS A 199 -2.49 8.86 -2.35
CA HIS A 199 -1.09 9.19 -2.63
C HIS A 199 -0.93 10.61 -3.20
N GLN A 200 0.10 11.31 -2.74
CA GLN A 200 0.47 12.65 -3.23
C GLN A 200 0.59 12.73 -4.76
N PRO A 201 0.31 13.84 -5.45
CA PRO A 201 0.31 15.22 -4.97
C PRO A 201 -0.81 15.50 -3.97
N PHE A 202 -0.52 16.24 -2.88
CA PHE A 202 -1.53 16.66 -1.90
C PHE A 202 -2.38 17.81 -2.46
N VAL A 203 -3.16 17.50 -3.48
CA VAL A 203 -3.95 18.44 -4.27
C VAL A 203 -5.34 17.87 -4.43
N ALA A 204 -6.34 18.55 -3.89
CA ALA A 204 -7.75 18.13 -3.97
C ALA A 204 -8.59 19.19 -4.68
N ARG A 205 -9.64 18.76 -5.37
CA ARG A 205 -10.58 19.68 -6.03
C ARG A 205 -11.27 20.58 -5.00
N ARG A 206 -11.56 21.82 -5.39
CA ARG A 206 -12.22 22.85 -4.56
C ARG A 206 -13.36 22.32 -3.71
N ALA A 207 -14.30 21.61 -4.33
CA ALA A 207 -15.48 21.09 -3.66
C ALA A 207 -15.16 20.06 -2.57
N ASP A 208 -14.08 19.29 -2.70
CA ASP A 208 -13.65 18.32 -1.69
C ASP A 208 -12.81 19.01 -0.62
N TYR A 209 -11.86 19.86 -1.03
CA TYR A 209 -10.99 20.58 -0.12
C TYR A 209 -11.77 21.46 0.86
N ASP A 210 -12.74 22.24 0.38
CA ASP A 210 -13.53 23.18 1.20
C ASP A 210 -14.37 22.46 2.27
N ARG A 211 -14.64 21.15 2.12
CA ARG A 211 -15.33 20.35 3.16
C ARG A 211 -14.46 20.12 4.40
N TYR A 212 -13.14 20.21 4.23
CA TYR A 212 -12.14 19.90 5.25
C TYR A 212 -11.33 21.11 5.71
N ASP A 213 -11.31 22.18 4.91
CA ASP A 213 -10.59 23.42 5.22
C ASP A 213 -10.98 23.97 6.59
N GLY A 214 -9.99 24.19 7.46
CA GLY A 214 -10.19 24.64 8.84
C GLY A 214 -10.78 23.58 9.80
N ARG A 215 -10.99 22.34 9.36
CA ARG A 215 -11.49 21.22 10.21
C ARG A 215 -10.43 20.21 10.57
N VAL A 216 -9.42 20.03 9.72
CA VAL A 216 -8.34 19.05 9.93
C VAL A 216 -7.35 19.57 10.99
N PRO A 217 -7.11 18.84 12.09
CA PRO A 217 -6.21 19.27 13.15
C PRO A 217 -4.75 19.21 12.68
N PRO A 218 -3.86 19.97 13.33
CA PRO A 218 -2.42 19.76 13.17
C PRO A 218 -2.03 18.32 13.58
N PRO A 219 -0.82 17.86 13.21
CA PRO A 219 -0.31 16.56 13.66
C PRO A 219 -0.37 16.42 15.18
N THR A 220 -0.74 15.22 15.66
CA THR A 220 -0.84 14.92 17.09
C THR A 220 0.55 14.87 17.73
N VAL A 221 1.51 14.28 17.02
CA VAL A 221 2.91 14.18 17.39
C VAL A 221 3.72 15.15 16.54
N SER A 222 4.16 16.25 17.15
CA SER A 222 5.05 17.21 16.52
C SER A 222 6.43 17.16 17.16
N ILE A 223 7.40 16.57 16.47
CA ILE A 223 8.80 16.50 16.92
C ILE A 223 9.63 17.51 16.11
N PRO A 224 10.20 18.55 16.75
CA PRO A 224 11.02 19.53 16.06
C PRO A 224 12.27 18.86 15.47
N PHE A 225 12.82 19.45 14.42
CA PHE A 225 14.12 19.01 13.92
C PHE A 225 15.21 19.37 14.94
N SER A 226 15.94 18.38 15.44
CA SER A 226 17.03 18.57 16.42
C SER A 226 18.11 17.50 16.25
N ASP A 227 19.21 17.66 17.00
CA ASP A 227 20.30 16.68 17.09
C ASP A 227 19.92 15.42 17.89
N ASP A 228 18.80 15.45 18.63
CA ASP A 228 18.30 14.31 19.42
C ASP A 228 17.54 13.28 18.56
N LEU A 229 17.21 13.64 17.31
CA LEU A 229 16.58 12.71 16.39
C LEU A 229 17.48 11.52 16.08
N HIS A 230 16.87 10.35 15.91
CA HIS A 230 17.57 9.17 15.41
C HIS A 230 18.35 9.52 14.11
N PRO A 231 19.62 9.09 13.95
CA PRO A 231 20.47 9.53 12.83
C PRO A 231 19.81 9.32 11.46
N HIS A 232 19.09 8.22 11.30
CA HIS A 232 18.33 7.93 10.09
C HIS A 232 17.26 8.98 9.79
N ILE A 233 16.43 9.30 10.79
CA ILE A 233 15.30 10.22 10.69
C ILE A 233 15.79 11.65 10.45
N LYS A 234 16.87 12.05 11.14
CA LYS A 234 17.54 13.33 10.91
C LYS A 234 17.99 13.46 9.46
N SER A 235 18.76 12.48 8.97
CA SER A 235 19.25 12.42 7.59
C SER A 235 18.10 12.45 6.57
N TRP A 236 17.02 11.71 6.83
CA TRP A 236 15.84 11.70 5.96
C TRP A 236 15.22 13.09 5.84
N ARG A 237 14.98 13.78 6.98
CA ARG A 237 14.38 15.12 6.99
C ARG A 237 15.25 16.16 6.29
N GLU A 238 16.56 16.11 6.48
CA GLU A 238 17.52 16.98 5.78
C GLU A 238 17.42 16.80 4.27
N ARG A 239 17.52 15.57 3.79
CA ARG A 239 17.55 15.27 2.36
C ARG A 239 16.22 15.54 1.65
N CYS A 240 15.11 15.34 2.34
CA CYS A 240 13.77 15.65 1.83
C CYS A 240 13.43 17.15 1.88
N GLY A 241 14.28 17.96 2.52
CA GLY A 241 14.08 19.40 2.67
C GLY A 241 13.00 19.77 3.68
N ILE A 242 12.68 18.89 4.63
CA ILE A 242 11.60 19.04 5.63
C ILE A 242 12.15 19.25 7.05
N THR A 243 13.35 19.81 7.17
CA THR A 243 13.88 20.32 8.46
C THR A 243 13.03 21.46 8.99
N THR A 244 12.40 22.21 8.08
CA THR A 244 11.35 23.20 8.35
C THR A 244 10.20 22.99 7.37
N VAL A 245 8.98 22.87 7.90
CA VAL A 245 7.74 22.88 7.13
C VAL A 245 6.83 23.90 7.80
N THR A 246 6.28 24.82 7.03
CA THR A 246 5.44 25.89 7.57
C THR A 246 4.07 25.36 7.99
N GLU A 247 3.43 26.00 8.96
CA GLU A 247 2.05 25.68 9.36
C GLU A 247 1.08 25.74 8.17
N ALA A 248 1.29 26.69 7.24
CA ALA A 248 0.49 26.81 6.03
C ALA A 248 0.69 25.62 5.06
N GLU A 249 1.91 25.10 4.90
CA GLU A 249 2.16 23.87 4.13
C GLU A 249 1.54 22.65 4.82
N ILE A 250 1.68 22.53 6.14
CA ILE A 250 1.07 21.44 6.93
C ILE A 250 -0.45 21.43 6.74
N HIS A 251 -1.09 22.59 6.93
CA HIS A 251 -2.53 22.74 6.82
C HIS A 251 -3.04 22.39 5.41
N ARG A 252 -2.42 22.95 4.35
CA ARG A 252 -2.86 22.67 2.97
C ARG A 252 -2.69 21.21 2.58
N ALA A 253 -1.54 20.61 2.89
CA ALA A 253 -1.25 19.22 2.53
C ALA A 253 -2.15 18.24 3.28
N ARG A 254 -2.35 18.43 4.60
CA ARG A 254 -3.27 17.58 5.38
C ARG A 254 -4.72 17.75 4.95
N THR A 255 -5.18 18.98 4.72
CA THR A 255 -6.55 19.23 4.24
C THR A 255 -6.80 18.51 2.91
N ALA A 256 -5.86 18.61 1.97
CA ALA A 256 -5.96 17.88 0.71
C ALA A 256 -5.93 16.36 0.92
N TYR A 257 -5.09 15.84 1.81
CA TYR A 257 -5.04 14.40 2.10
C TYR A 257 -6.39 13.85 2.60
N TRP A 258 -7.02 14.50 3.59
CA TRP A 258 -8.36 14.13 4.08
C TRP A 258 -9.41 14.19 2.97
N ALA A 259 -9.37 15.23 2.14
CA ALA A 259 -10.26 15.38 0.99
C ALA A 259 -10.07 14.27 -0.05
N LEU A 260 -8.84 13.81 -0.28
CA LEU A 260 -8.54 12.71 -1.20
C LEU A 260 -8.98 11.35 -0.67
N VAL A 261 -8.88 11.12 0.65
CA VAL A 261 -9.41 9.91 1.29
C VAL A 261 -10.94 9.84 1.13
N ASP A 262 -11.64 10.93 1.39
CA ASP A 262 -13.09 11.03 1.18
C ASP A 262 -13.48 10.78 -0.28
N ARG A 263 -12.77 11.43 -1.21
CA ARG A 263 -13.01 11.24 -2.65
C ARG A 263 -12.81 9.78 -3.07
N MET A 264 -11.80 9.11 -2.53
CA MET A 264 -11.58 7.68 -2.74
C MET A 264 -12.72 6.83 -2.16
N ASP A 265 -13.17 7.11 -0.93
CA ASP A 265 -14.30 6.40 -0.32
C ASP A 265 -15.58 6.54 -1.15
N TYR A 266 -15.85 7.73 -1.69
CA TYR A 266 -16.96 7.97 -2.61
C TYR A 266 -16.91 7.04 -3.83
N MET A 267 -15.73 6.90 -4.46
CA MET A 267 -15.53 6.01 -5.62
C MET A 267 -15.69 4.53 -5.25
N ILE A 268 -15.18 4.11 -4.08
CA ILE A 268 -15.42 2.78 -3.53
C ILE A 268 -16.92 2.55 -3.34
N GLY A 269 -17.66 3.54 -2.84
CA GLY A 269 -19.11 3.50 -2.70
C GLY A 269 -19.86 3.22 -4.00
N GLN A 270 -19.39 3.78 -5.13
CA GLN A 270 -19.95 3.49 -6.45
C GLN A 270 -19.77 2.01 -6.82
N ILE A 271 -18.57 1.46 -6.60
CA ILE A 271 -18.26 0.04 -6.88
C ILE A 271 -19.14 -0.88 -6.01
N LEU A 272 -19.19 -0.64 -4.71
CA LEU A 272 -19.98 -1.44 -3.77
C LEU A 272 -21.48 -1.35 -4.07
N THR A 273 -21.97 -0.18 -4.47
CA THR A 273 -23.36 0.02 -4.90
C THR A 273 -23.67 -0.82 -6.14
N THR A 274 -22.82 -0.79 -7.16
CA THR A 274 -22.99 -1.59 -8.38
C THR A 274 -22.97 -3.09 -8.09
N LEU A 275 -22.11 -3.54 -7.17
CA LEU A 275 -22.05 -4.93 -6.72
C LEU A 275 -23.39 -5.38 -6.11
N ARG A 276 -24.00 -4.54 -5.25
CA ARG A 276 -25.31 -4.78 -4.64
C ARG A 276 -26.43 -4.77 -5.68
N GLN A 277 -26.49 -3.77 -6.55
CA GLN A 277 -27.54 -3.61 -7.56
C GLN A 277 -27.57 -4.73 -8.61
N ASN A 278 -26.44 -5.43 -8.81
CA ASN A 278 -26.36 -6.58 -9.68
C ASN A 278 -26.50 -7.93 -8.94
N ASP A 279 -26.90 -7.90 -7.67
CA ASP A 279 -27.08 -9.08 -6.81
C ASP A 279 -25.82 -9.96 -6.74
N LEU A 280 -24.63 -9.35 -6.75
CA LEU A 280 -23.36 -10.07 -6.70
C LEU A 280 -22.78 -10.14 -5.28
N ILE A 281 -23.24 -9.28 -4.36
CA ILE A 281 -22.60 -9.06 -3.07
C ILE A 281 -22.61 -10.29 -2.14
N ASP A 282 -23.70 -11.06 -2.10
CA ASP A 282 -23.86 -12.17 -1.14
C ASP A 282 -22.85 -13.31 -1.35
N ASN A 283 -22.33 -13.45 -2.57
CA ASN A 283 -21.33 -14.45 -2.94
C ASN A 283 -19.93 -13.83 -3.12
N THR A 284 -19.69 -12.60 -2.67
CA THR A 284 -18.42 -11.90 -2.90
C THR A 284 -17.67 -11.68 -1.59
N LEU A 285 -16.44 -12.20 -1.52
CA LEU A 285 -15.46 -11.74 -0.55
C LEU A 285 -14.93 -10.38 -1.01
N ILE A 286 -15.12 -9.37 -0.19
CA ILE A 286 -14.64 -8.01 -0.41
C ILE A 286 -13.50 -7.75 0.56
N ILE A 287 -12.37 -7.27 0.05
CA ILE A 287 -11.22 -6.88 0.87
C ILE A 287 -10.81 -5.47 0.48
N TYR A 288 -10.63 -4.61 1.47
CA TYR A 288 -10.00 -3.30 1.32
C TYR A 288 -8.71 -3.22 2.13
N MET A 289 -7.63 -2.72 1.50
CA MET A 289 -6.37 -2.43 2.19
C MET A 289 -5.55 -1.33 1.50
N SER A 290 -4.41 -0.94 2.08
CA SER A 290 -3.43 -0.05 1.44
C SER A 290 -2.06 -0.71 1.33
N ASP A 291 -1.27 -0.34 0.31
CA ASP A 291 0.09 -0.84 0.14
C ASP A 291 1.05 -0.37 1.26
N HIS A 292 0.91 0.86 1.70
CA HIS A 292 1.56 1.44 2.88
C HIS A 292 0.73 2.64 3.39
N GLY A 293 1.16 3.25 4.49
CA GLY A 293 0.53 4.42 5.10
C GLY A 293 1.06 5.77 4.59
N GLU A 294 0.70 6.84 5.30
CA GLU A 294 1.14 8.24 5.15
C GLU A 294 1.39 8.87 6.52
N GLN A 295 2.55 9.49 6.72
CA GLN A 295 2.88 10.16 7.99
C GLN A 295 2.10 11.46 8.20
N ALA A 296 1.67 12.14 7.13
CA ALA A 296 0.83 13.33 7.17
C ALA A 296 1.33 14.46 8.10
N GLY A 297 2.63 14.53 8.39
CA GLY A 297 3.24 15.50 9.30
C GLY A 297 3.52 14.98 10.72
N GLU A 298 3.03 13.80 11.09
CA GLU A 298 3.32 13.13 12.37
C GLU A 298 4.83 12.89 12.51
N HIS A 299 5.37 13.08 13.73
CA HIS A 299 6.81 13.09 14.02
C HIS A 299 7.61 14.14 13.21
N GLY A 300 6.94 15.12 12.59
CA GLY A 300 7.57 16.04 11.64
C GLY A 300 7.98 15.39 10.32
N LEU A 301 7.38 14.24 10.00
CA LEU A 301 7.66 13.43 8.82
C LEU A 301 6.47 13.42 7.87
N TRP A 302 6.75 13.17 6.60
CA TRP A 302 5.78 13.10 5.52
C TRP A 302 6.05 11.86 4.68
N TRP A 303 5.05 11.42 3.92
CA TRP A 303 5.12 10.25 3.06
C TRP A 303 5.21 8.96 3.86
N LYS A 304 6.02 8.01 3.38
CA LYS A 304 6.20 6.68 3.93
C LYS A 304 7.69 6.48 4.29
N GLN A 305 8.29 5.33 3.95
CA GLN A 305 9.73 5.09 4.03
C GLN A 305 10.33 5.15 5.45
N THR A 306 9.48 5.05 6.48
CA THR A 306 9.87 4.82 7.87
C THR A 306 9.05 3.66 8.44
N PHE A 307 9.41 3.19 9.64
CA PHE A 307 8.68 2.13 10.33
C PHE A 307 7.74 2.64 11.43
N TYR A 308 7.55 3.95 11.53
CA TYR A 308 6.51 4.54 12.39
C TYR A 308 5.12 4.05 11.95
N GLU A 309 4.17 3.99 12.88
CA GLU A 309 2.83 3.43 12.70
C GLU A 309 2.16 4.03 11.45
N HIS A 310 2.15 5.35 11.33
CA HIS A 310 1.54 6.06 10.21
C HIS A 310 2.12 5.70 8.83
N SER A 311 3.34 5.15 8.74
CA SER A 311 3.98 4.74 7.48
C SER A 311 3.84 3.23 7.22
N ALA A 312 4.02 2.40 8.25
CA ALA A 312 4.10 0.95 8.09
C ALA A 312 2.77 0.22 8.32
N LYS A 313 1.85 0.79 9.10
CA LYS A 313 0.54 0.24 9.38
C LYS A 313 -0.45 0.67 8.29
N VAL A 314 -1.39 -0.20 7.94
CA VAL A 314 -2.33 0.01 6.84
C VAL A 314 -3.74 -0.41 7.25
N PRO A 315 -4.80 0.18 6.67
CA PRO A 315 -6.15 -0.33 6.84
C PRO A 315 -6.26 -1.75 6.26
N ALA A 316 -7.10 -2.58 6.87
CA ALA A 316 -7.41 -3.95 6.47
C ALA A 316 -8.84 -4.29 6.89
N ILE A 317 -9.77 -4.19 5.94
CA ILE A 317 -11.21 -4.39 6.15
C ILE A 317 -11.67 -5.52 5.23
N LEU A 318 -12.39 -6.50 5.76
CA LEU A 318 -12.89 -7.64 4.98
C LEU A 318 -14.39 -7.81 5.24
N SER A 319 -15.17 -8.07 4.19
CA SER A 319 -16.60 -8.36 4.30
C SER A 319 -16.94 -9.53 3.40
N TRP A 320 -17.70 -10.48 3.95
CA TRP A 320 -18.26 -11.59 3.18
C TRP A 320 -19.59 -12.00 3.82
N PRO A 321 -20.71 -11.44 3.33
CA PRO A 321 -22.02 -11.64 3.94
C PRO A 321 -22.36 -13.11 4.13
N GLY A 322 -22.81 -13.48 5.34
CA GLY A 322 -23.14 -14.85 5.71
C GLY A 322 -21.95 -15.81 5.89
N HIS A 323 -20.71 -15.35 5.72
CA HIS A 323 -19.49 -16.19 5.81
C HIS A 323 -18.47 -15.67 6.85
N LEU A 324 -18.42 -14.36 7.08
CA LEU A 324 -17.61 -13.72 8.11
C LEU A 324 -18.51 -13.05 9.16
N PRO A 325 -18.05 -12.88 10.41
CA PRO A 325 -18.80 -12.12 11.40
C PRO A 325 -18.89 -10.65 11.00
N GLU A 326 -20.00 -10.00 11.35
CA GLU A 326 -20.27 -8.59 11.07
C GLU A 326 -19.88 -7.72 12.26
N GLY A 327 -19.27 -6.56 12.00
CA GLY A 327 -18.88 -5.56 12.99
C GLY A 327 -17.79 -6.00 13.96
N LYS A 328 -16.96 -6.98 13.60
CA LYS A 328 -15.93 -7.53 14.52
C LYS A 328 -14.56 -6.92 14.28
N HIS A 329 -13.91 -6.49 15.36
CA HIS A 329 -12.54 -5.98 15.33
C HIS A 329 -11.58 -7.04 15.89
N PHE A 330 -10.41 -7.16 15.27
CA PHE A 330 -9.32 -8.03 15.70
C PHE A 330 -8.06 -7.19 15.94
N ASP A 331 -7.48 -7.32 17.13
CA ASP A 331 -6.26 -6.63 17.55
C ASP A 331 -4.98 -7.44 17.28
N ASN A 332 -5.11 -8.64 16.70
CA ASN A 332 -3.99 -9.47 16.28
C ASN A 332 -3.06 -8.71 15.33
N VAL A 333 -1.75 -8.85 15.52
CA VAL A 333 -0.74 -8.34 14.57
C VAL A 333 -0.70 -9.26 13.36
N ILE A 334 -0.94 -8.70 12.18
CA ILE A 334 -0.91 -9.42 10.90
C ILE A 334 0.02 -8.71 9.91
N SER A 335 0.57 -9.47 8.98
CA SER A 335 1.20 -8.92 7.78
C SER A 335 0.14 -8.81 6.69
N SER A 336 0.21 -7.80 5.83
CA SER A 336 -0.70 -7.74 4.68
C SER A 336 -0.56 -8.97 3.77
N ILE A 337 0.60 -9.66 3.77
CA ILE A 337 0.81 -10.94 3.08
C ILE A 337 -0.16 -12.03 3.58
N ASP A 338 -0.67 -11.94 4.81
CA ASP A 338 -1.70 -12.85 5.32
C ASP A 338 -3.04 -12.68 4.55
N LEU A 339 -3.34 -11.48 4.03
CA LEU A 339 -4.50 -11.23 3.17
C LEU A 339 -4.36 -11.95 1.81
N ASN A 340 -3.13 -12.05 1.28
CA ASN A 340 -2.87 -12.85 0.07
C ASN A 340 -3.24 -14.33 0.29
N ALA A 341 -2.75 -14.93 1.38
CA ALA A 341 -3.07 -16.31 1.72
C ALA A 341 -4.57 -16.50 2.01
N THR A 342 -5.20 -15.51 2.66
CA THR A 342 -6.65 -15.50 2.94
C THR A 342 -7.49 -15.52 1.66
N MET A 343 -7.12 -14.72 0.65
CA MET A 343 -7.82 -14.72 -0.65
C MET A 343 -7.74 -16.07 -1.36
N ILE A 344 -6.55 -16.70 -1.36
CA ILE A 344 -6.32 -17.99 -2.00
C ILE A 344 -7.14 -19.09 -1.31
N ASP A 345 -7.12 -19.13 0.02
CA ASP A 345 -7.87 -20.08 0.84
C ASP A 345 -9.39 -19.90 0.65
N ALA A 346 -9.88 -18.66 0.73
CA ALA A 346 -11.30 -18.35 0.52
C ALA A 346 -11.83 -18.83 -0.83
N LEU A 347 -11.04 -18.65 -1.90
CA LEU A 347 -11.42 -19.06 -3.25
C LEU A 347 -11.10 -20.54 -3.53
N GLN A 348 -10.56 -21.27 -2.55
CA GLN A 348 -10.14 -22.67 -2.66
C GLN A 348 -9.16 -22.88 -3.84
N CYS A 349 -8.26 -21.92 -4.03
CA CYS A 349 -7.22 -21.97 -5.06
C CYS A 349 -5.97 -22.72 -4.58
N PRO A 350 -5.12 -23.22 -5.48
CA PRO A 350 -3.86 -23.83 -5.09
C PRO A 350 -2.96 -22.88 -4.29
N GLU A 351 -2.27 -23.40 -3.29
CA GLU A 351 -1.34 -22.64 -2.47
C GLU A 351 -0.19 -22.04 -3.28
N LEU A 352 0.28 -20.85 -2.88
CA LEU A 352 1.44 -20.22 -3.49
C LEU A 352 2.75 -20.81 -2.95
N PRO A 353 3.65 -21.26 -3.82
CA PRO A 353 4.92 -21.82 -3.38
C PRO A 353 5.79 -20.73 -2.73
N HIS A 354 6.32 -21.06 -1.55
CA HIS A 354 7.16 -20.19 -0.73
C HIS A 354 6.46 -18.92 -0.20
N SER A 355 5.12 -18.86 -0.26
CA SER A 355 4.38 -17.78 0.43
C SER A 355 4.63 -17.85 1.94
N ARG A 356 4.75 -16.69 2.57
CA ARG A 356 4.89 -16.51 4.01
C ARG A 356 3.58 -16.14 4.69
N GLY A 357 2.55 -15.83 3.91
CA GLY A 357 1.23 -15.48 4.43
C GLY A 357 0.52 -16.70 5.01
N ARG A 358 -0.32 -16.46 6.02
CA ARG A 358 -1.23 -17.45 6.59
C ARG A 358 -2.65 -16.97 6.45
N SER A 359 -3.55 -17.89 6.11
CA SER A 359 -4.97 -17.55 6.00
C SER A 359 -5.52 -17.08 7.35
N LEU A 360 -6.24 -15.95 7.31
CA LEU A 360 -6.94 -15.37 8.44
C LEU A 360 -8.36 -15.96 8.61
N LEU A 361 -8.83 -16.80 7.67
CA LEU A 361 -10.18 -17.39 7.77
C LEU A 361 -10.42 -18.15 9.08
N PRO A 362 -9.50 -19.01 9.57
CA PRO A 362 -9.71 -19.70 10.84
C PRO A 362 -9.85 -18.72 12.01
N LEU A 363 -9.02 -17.66 12.03
CA LEU A 363 -9.07 -16.61 13.05
C LEU A 363 -10.41 -15.85 13.01
N MET A 364 -10.84 -15.43 11.81
CA MET A 364 -12.09 -14.69 11.63
C MET A 364 -13.32 -15.52 11.98
N ARG A 365 -13.30 -16.83 11.72
CA ARG A 365 -14.38 -17.78 12.04
C ARG A 365 -14.42 -18.22 13.50
N GLY A 366 -13.46 -17.78 14.32
CA GLY A 366 -13.36 -18.14 15.73
C GLY A 366 -12.96 -19.60 15.95
N GLU A 367 -12.27 -20.21 14.97
CA GLU A 367 -11.66 -21.51 15.13
C GLU A 367 -10.52 -21.42 16.16
N ASN A 368 -10.29 -22.49 16.91
CA ASN A 368 -9.22 -22.53 17.91
C ASN A 368 -7.85 -22.66 17.23
N THR A 369 -7.30 -21.53 16.80
CA THR A 369 -6.01 -21.44 16.12
C THR A 369 -5.03 -20.58 16.91
N SER A 370 -3.76 -20.98 16.95
CA SER A 370 -2.69 -20.14 17.48
C SER A 370 -2.26 -19.13 16.43
N TRP A 371 -2.15 -17.85 16.81
CA TRP A 371 -1.64 -16.79 15.94
C TRP A 371 -0.38 -16.15 16.55
N ASP A 372 0.70 -16.08 15.78
CA ASP A 372 2.01 -15.64 16.31
C ASP A 372 2.13 -14.14 16.58
N ASN A 373 1.10 -13.36 16.21
CA ASN A 373 1.08 -11.89 16.27
C ASN A 373 2.38 -11.27 15.77
N LEU A 374 2.74 -11.56 14.52
CA LEU A 374 4.05 -11.22 13.96
C LEU A 374 3.92 -10.62 12.57
N ALA A 375 4.57 -9.48 12.35
CA ALA A 375 4.78 -8.92 11.03
C ALA A 375 6.22 -8.44 10.87
N PHE A 376 6.73 -8.54 9.64
CA PHE A 376 8.00 -7.94 9.24
C PHE A 376 7.75 -6.88 8.18
N SER A 377 8.57 -5.84 8.18
CA SER A 377 8.61 -4.85 7.11
C SER A 377 10.05 -4.55 6.72
N GLU A 378 10.34 -4.43 5.44
CA GLU A 378 11.70 -4.23 4.92
C GLU A 378 11.78 -2.94 4.12
N PHE A 379 12.83 -2.17 4.33
CA PHE A 379 13.11 -0.97 3.54
C PHE A 379 14.60 -0.85 3.24
N CYS A 380 14.96 -0.99 1.97
CA CYS A 380 16.32 -0.81 1.50
C CYS A 380 16.45 0.52 0.76
N GLN A 381 17.16 1.47 1.37
CA GLN A 381 17.52 2.70 0.68
C GLN A 381 18.74 2.44 -0.19
N ASP A 382 18.57 2.63 -1.49
CA ASP A 382 19.65 2.51 -2.45
C ASP A 382 19.70 3.72 -3.39
N ARG A 383 20.93 4.10 -3.74
CA ARG A 383 21.30 5.24 -4.59
C ARG A 383 20.59 5.30 -5.95
N ALA A 384 20.12 4.17 -6.51
CA ALA A 384 19.55 4.13 -7.87
C ALA A 384 18.07 3.71 -7.92
N GLY A 385 17.46 3.34 -6.80
CA GLY A 385 16.04 3.03 -6.72
C GLY A 385 15.16 4.27 -6.88
N GLY A 386 13.92 4.12 -7.36
CA GLY A 386 12.90 5.16 -7.15
C GLY A 386 12.46 5.15 -5.69
N GLY A 387 12.19 6.31 -5.07
CA GLY A 387 11.54 6.33 -3.76
C GLY A 387 12.03 7.30 -2.70
N GLY A 388 13.02 8.15 -2.94
CA GLY A 388 13.39 9.25 -2.05
C GLY A 388 14.87 9.59 -2.06
N PRO A 389 15.34 10.56 -1.26
CA PRO A 389 16.70 11.01 -1.40
C PRO A 389 17.67 10.10 -0.63
N PHE A 390 18.69 9.63 -1.32
CA PHE A 390 19.56 8.55 -0.83
C PHE A 390 20.88 9.08 -0.28
N SER A 391 21.40 8.47 0.80
CA SER A 391 22.81 8.61 1.18
C SER A 391 23.70 7.92 0.13
N ALA A 392 25.00 8.24 0.12
CA ALA A 392 25.93 7.59 -0.81
C ALA A 392 26.08 6.09 -0.51
N GLU A 393 25.94 5.71 0.76
CA GLU A 393 26.11 4.36 1.28
C GLU A 393 24.80 3.54 1.32
N GLY A 394 23.64 4.17 1.18
CA GLY A 394 22.34 3.53 1.44
C GLY A 394 22.14 3.20 2.92
N VAL A 395 20.93 2.75 3.27
CA VAL A 395 20.62 2.21 4.60
C VAL A 395 19.64 1.04 4.43
N TYR A 396 20.06 -0.13 4.92
CA TYR A 396 19.30 -1.38 4.83
C TYR A 396 18.61 -1.63 6.15
N GLN A 397 17.29 -1.70 6.12
CA GLN A 397 16.47 -1.60 7.32
C GLN A 397 15.40 -2.67 7.32
N ARG A 398 15.06 -3.16 8.51
CA ARG A 398 14.00 -4.13 8.71
C ARG A 398 13.31 -3.85 10.04
N MET A 399 12.00 -4.05 10.08
CA MET A 399 11.17 -3.94 11.27
C MET A 399 10.59 -5.32 11.61
N ILE A 400 10.49 -5.59 12.90
CA ILE A 400 9.71 -6.68 13.47
C ILE A 400 8.67 -6.08 14.41
N ARG A 401 7.41 -6.42 14.16
CA ARG A 401 6.27 -6.12 15.01
C ARG A 401 5.81 -7.43 15.63
N GLN A 402 5.93 -7.56 16.95
CA GLN A 402 5.46 -8.72 17.68
C GLN A 402 4.69 -8.36 18.96
N ASP A 403 3.47 -8.87 19.11
CA ASP A 403 2.59 -8.65 20.28
C ASP A 403 2.38 -7.16 20.60
N GLU A 404 2.99 -6.59 21.66
CA GLU A 404 2.99 -5.13 21.91
C GLU A 404 4.27 -4.41 21.44
N TRP A 405 5.31 -5.15 21.04
CA TRP A 405 6.62 -4.58 20.73
C TRP A 405 6.80 -4.31 19.24
N LYS A 406 7.53 -3.24 18.93
CA LYS A 406 8.02 -2.92 17.60
C LYS A 406 9.51 -2.58 17.67
N PHE A 407 10.32 -3.28 16.88
CA PHE A 407 11.76 -3.10 16.82
C PHE A 407 12.21 -2.78 15.41
N ASN A 408 12.93 -1.67 15.25
CA ASN A 408 13.44 -1.17 13.99
C ASN A 408 14.96 -1.36 13.96
N TYR A 409 15.42 -2.22 13.05
CA TYR A 409 16.83 -2.43 12.77
C TYR A 409 17.28 -1.53 11.62
N TYR A 410 18.38 -0.82 11.83
CA TYR A 410 19.07 -0.02 10.84
C TYR A 410 20.50 -0.53 10.72
N HIS A 411 20.88 -1.12 9.58
CA HIS A 411 22.21 -1.66 9.43
C HIS A 411 23.28 -0.58 9.62
N ASN A 412 24.28 -0.85 10.48
CA ASN A 412 25.35 0.07 10.88
C ASN A 412 24.88 1.38 11.54
N GLN A 413 23.67 1.41 12.11
CA GLN A 413 23.13 2.53 12.89
C GLN A 413 22.48 2.00 14.18
N PRO A 414 22.18 2.88 15.16
CA PRO A 414 21.38 2.49 16.31
C PRO A 414 20.03 1.89 15.89
N CYS A 415 19.50 1.00 16.72
CA CYS A 415 18.13 0.48 16.56
C CYS A 415 17.13 1.39 17.30
N GLN A 416 15.84 1.18 17.06
CA GLN A 416 14.78 1.73 17.90
C GLN A 416 13.90 0.60 18.43
N LEU A 417 13.38 0.74 19.65
CA LEU A 417 12.45 -0.21 20.27
C LEU A 417 11.30 0.54 20.93
N PHE A 418 10.06 0.20 20.55
CA PHE A 418 8.84 0.79 21.12
C PHE A 418 7.92 -0.29 21.69
N ASN A 419 7.25 0.02 22.80
CA ASN A 419 6.12 -0.76 23.30
C ASN A 419 4.83 -0.02 22.94
N LEU A 420 4.11 -0.48 21.93
CA LEU A 420 2.94 0.23 21.39
C LEU A 420 1.71 0.14 22.29
N LYS A 421 1.70 -0.76 23.28
CA LYS A 421 0.62 -0.79 24.28
C LYS A 421 0.78 0.34 25.31
N GLU A 422 2.01 0.66 25.67
CA GLU A 422 2.34 1.74 26.62
C GLU A 422 2.54 3.09 25.91
N ASP A 423 3.04 3.06 24.68
CA ASP A 423 3.50 4.21 23.90
C ASP A 423 3.02 4.08 22.43
N PRO A 424 1.69 4.21 22.18
CA PRO A 424 1.12 4.05 20.84
C PRO A 424 1.63 5.10 19.83
N ASN A 425 2.16 6.22 20.33
CA ASN A 425 2.71 7.32 19.55
C ASN A 425 4.24 7.25 19.37
N GLU A 426 4.89 6.17 19.81
CA GLU A 426 6.33 5.93 19.57
C GLU A 426 7.24 7.09 19.98
N LEU A 427 6.98 7.68 21.15
CA LEU A 427 7.72 8.81 21.69
C LEU A 427 8.92 8.38 22.55
N HIS A 428 8.90 7.15 23.06
CA HIS A 428 9.84 6.66 24.06
C HIS A 428 10.64 5.47 23.51
N ASP A 429 11.76 5.75 22.86
CA ASP A 429 12.68 4.71 22.40
C ASP A 429 13.36 4.00 23.58
N ARG A 430 13.08 2.70 23.72
CA ARG A 430 13.56 1.80 24.77
C ARG A 430 14.85 1.07 24.39
N ALA A 431 15.50 1.41 23.26
CA ALA A 431 16.70 0.71 22.78
C ALA A 431 17.86 0.72 23.80
N ASN A 432 17.94 1.77 24.64
CA ASN A 432 18.98 1.92 25.66
C ASN A 432 18.58 1.36 27.05
N ASP A 433 17.38 0.83 27.21
CA ASP A 433 16.93 0.27 28.48
C ASP A 433 17.65 -1.04 28.78
N LEU A 434 18.25 -1.13 29.97
CA LEU A 434 18.91 -2.36 30.43
C LEU A 434 17.95 -3.56 30.50
N ALA A 435 16.68 -3.31 30.85
CA ALA A 435 15.65 -4.34 30.93
C ALA A 435 15.28 -4.93 29.54
N CYS A 436 15.49 -4.18 28.46
CA CYS A 436 15.11 -4.58 27.11
C CYS A 436 16.23 -5.30 26.34
N GLN A 437 17.45 -5.42 26.89
CA GLN A 437 18.61 -5.92 26.14
C GLN A 437 18.44 -7.37 25.66
N SER A 438 17.82 -8.24 26.47
CA SER A 438 17.51 -9.62 26.07
C SER A 438 16.51 -9.68 24.91
N LEU A 439 15.51 -8.80 24.92
CA LEU A 439 14.51 -8.68 23.85
C LEU A 439 15.14 -8.17 22.56
N ILE A 440 15.95 -7.11 22.65
CA ILE A 440 16.70 -6.54 21.52
C ILE A 440 17.60 -7.61 20.88
N LYS A 441 18.31 -8.40 21.68
CA LYS A 441 19.14 -9.50 21.17
C LYS A 441 18.30 -10.54 20.43
N ASN A 442 17.16 -10.95 20.99
CA ASN A 442 16.25 -11.90 20.35
C ASN A 442 15.73 -11.36 19.00
N PHE A 443 15.23 -10.13 18.98
CA PHE A 443 14.73 -9.49 17.77
C PHE A 443 15.81 -9.27 16.73
N THR A 444 17.02 -8.92 17.13
CA THR A 444 18.16 -8.80 16.21
C THR A 444 18.46 -10.14 15.55
N THR A 445 18.49 -11.24 16.31
CA THR A 445 18.68 -12.58 15.74
C THR A 445 17.57 -12.93 14.75
N ARG A 446 16.31 -12.65 15.06
CA ARG A 446 15.17 -12.97 14.19
C ARG A 446 15.10 -12.11 12.93
N ILE A 447 15.42 -10.83 13.04
CA ILE A 447 15.44 -9.91 11.88
C ILE A 447 16.54 -10.27 10.90
N LEU A 448 17.68 -10.78 11.37
CA LEU A 448 18.80 -11.16 10.51
C LEU A 448 18.70 -12.62 10.02
N ASP A 449 17.72 -13.39 10.48
CA ASP A 449 17.53 -14.76 10.03
C ASP A 449 17.10 -14.80 8.55
N GLY A 450 17.96 -15.41 7.72
CA GLY A 450 17.81 -15.44 6.27
C GLY A 450 17.93 -14.07 5.57
N TRP A 451 18.27 -13.01 6.30
CA TRP A 451 18.36 -11.64 5.78
C TRP A 451 19.74 -11.05 6.06
N ASP A 452 20.57 -11.00 5.03
CA ASP A 452 21.92 -10.45 5.09
C ASP A 452 21.95 -9.07 4.41
N PRO A 453 22.06 -7.98 5.18
CA PRO A 453 22.05 -6.62 4.62
C PRO A 453 23.23 -6.35 3.67
N ASP A 454 24.40 -6.92 3.91
CA ASP A 454 25.59 -6.71 3.08
C ASP A 454 25.48 -7.46 1.75
N ALA A 455 24.94 -8.68 1.78
CA ALA A 455 24.64 -9.44 0.58
C ALA A 455 23.54 -8.76 -0.26
N ILE A 456 22.47 -8.28 0.38
CA ILE A 456 21.40 -7.53 -0.29
C ILE A 456 21.98 -6.25 -0.91
N ALA A 457 22.82 -5.51 -0.18
CA ALA A 457 23.46 -4.32 -0.70
C ALA A 457 24.28 -4.59 -1.96
N SER A 458 25.07 -5.67 -1.94
CA SER A 458 25.86 -6.11 -3.08
C SER A 458 25.00 -6.46 -4.29
N GLN A 459 23.86 -7.14 -4.08
CA GLN A 459 22.92 -7.51 -5.13
C GLN A 459 22.21 -6.29 -5.74
N ILE A 460 21.71 -5.37 -4.90
CA ILE A 460 21.10 -4.13 -5.38
C ILE A 460 22.11 -3.33 -6.21
N ALA A 461 23.35 -3.18 -5.71
CA ALA A 461 24.41 -2.48 -6.44
C ALA A 461 24.71 -3.12 -7.81
N ALA A 462 24.67 -4.46 -7.91
CA ALA A 462 24.82 -5.17 -9.18
C ALA A 462 23.64 -4.89 -10.13
N ARG A 463 22.40 -5.07 -9.66
CA ARG A 463 21.18 -4.79 -10.43
C ARG A 463 21.13 -3.36 -10.95
N ASN A 464 21.61 -2.40 -10.17
CA ASN A 464 21.65 -1.01 -10.59
C ASN A 464 22.62 -0.73 -11.72
N ARG A 465 23.77 -1.43 -11.76
CA ARG A 465 24.70 -1.33 -12.90
C ARG A 465 24.02 -1.86 -14.15
N ASP A 466 23.37 -3.01 -14.05
CA ASP A 466 22.68 -3.66 -15.17
C ASP A 466 21.48 -2.83 -15.63
N SER A 467 20.68 -2.30 -14.70
CA SER A 467 19.51 -1.47 -14.98
C SER A 467 19.87 -0.19 -15.72
N ARG A 468 21.01 0.45 -15.40
CA ARG A 468 21.50 1.63 -16.15
C ARG A 468 21.83 1.28 -17.60
N ILE A 469 22.50 0.15 -17.83
CA ILE A 469 22.83 -0.34 -19.17
C ILE A 469 21.54 -0.66 -19.92
N LEU A 470 20.66 -1.45 -19.30
CA LEU A 470 19.38 -1.87 -19.88
C LEU A 470 18.50 -0.66 -20.25
N THR A 471 18.36 0.30 -19.34
CA THR A 471 17.60 1.54 -19.57
C THR A 471 18.20 2.35 -20.71
N ALA A 472 19.52 2.50 -20.78
CA ALA A 472 20.19 3.22 -21.86
C ALA A 472 19.97 2.53 -23.21
N TRP A 473 20.08 1.21 -23.28
CA TRP A 473 19.89 0.44 -24.51
C TRP A 473 18.42 0.40 -24.95
N ALA A 474 17.49 0.20 -24.02
CA ALA A 474 16.06 0.08 -24.31
C ALA A 474 15.43 1.38 -24.84
N ARG A 475 16.03 2.55 -24.56
CA ARG A 475 15.65 3.83 -25.20
C ARG A 475 15.76 3.81 -26.73
N HIS A 476 16.60 2.93 -27.28
CA HIS A 476 16.79 2.78 -28.72
C HIS A 476 15.86 1.74 -29.36
N THR A 477 15.30 0.80 -28.59
CA THR A 477 14.41 -0.25 -29.12
C THR A 477 12.94 0.18 -29.15
N LYS A 478 12.51 1.03 -28.20
CA LYS A 478 11.15 1.63 -28.14
C LYS A 478 10.01 0.60 -28.34
N PRO A 479 9.92 -0.45 -27.52
CA PRO A 479 8.77 -1.36 -27.58
C PRO A 479 7.46 -0.60 -27.30
N ALA A 480 6.33 -1.18 -27.74
CA ALA A 480 5.04 -0.54 -27.59
C ALA A 480 4.63 -0.44 -26.11
N ASP A 481 4.12 0.73 -25.71
CA ASP A 481 3.64 1.03 -24.35
C ASP A 481 2.11 0.82 -24.29
N THR A 482 1.64 -0.42 -24.44
CA THR A 482 0.23 -0.73 -24.74
C THR A 482 -0.72 -0.73 -23.55
N ILE A 483 -0.19 -0.88 -22.33
CA ILE A 483 -0.97 -0.98 -21.10
C ILE A 483 -0.96 0.33 -20.30
N ARG A 484 -0.13 1.31 -20.66
CA ARG A 484 0.01 2.53 -19.90
C ARG A 484 -1.26 3.39 -20.01
N TRP A 485 -1.73 3.90 -18.88
CA TRP A 485 -2.81 4.88 -18.84
C TRP A 485 -2.32 6.24 -19.35
N ASP A 486 -3.13 6.90 -20.17
CA ASP A 486 -2.79 8.14 -20.85
C ASP A 486 -2.86 9.35 -19.89
N LEU A 487 -1.86 9.45 -19.03
CA LEU A 487 -1.69 10.61 -18.17
C LEU A 487 -1.29 11.82 -19.03
N ARG A 488 -2.13 12.86 -19.01
CA ARG A 488 -1.88 14.10 -19.74
C ARG A 488 -1.59 15.26 -18.78
N PRO A 489 -0.61 16.15 -19.09
CA PRO A 489 -0.21 17.24 -18.19
C PRO A 489 -1.35 18.17 -17.78
N GLU A 490 -2.35 18.37 -18.63
CA GLU A 490 -3.52 19.21 -18.36
C GLU A 490 -4.48 18.65 -17.31
N MET A 491 -4.32 17.38 -16.93
CA MET A 491 -5.06 16.80 -15.81
C MET A 491 -4.52 17.28 -14.45
N ASP A 492 -3.28 17.80 -14.43
CA ASP A 492 -2.58 18.30 -13.25
C ASP A 492 -2.61 19.84 -13.22
N TYR A 493 -3.31 20.43 -12.25
CA TYR A 493 -3.30 21.89 -12.03
C TYR A 493 -3.44 22.30 -10.55
N LEU A 494 -3.03 23.52 -10.23
CA LEU A 494 -3.32 24.23 -8.97
C LEU A 494 -4.09 25.52 -9.26
N GLU A 495 -5.02 25.87 -8.37
CA GLU A 495 -5.81 27.11 -8.42
C GLU A 495 -5.08 28.33 -7.85
#